data_AF-A0A3E1QBU4-F1
#
_entry.id   AF-A0A3E1QBU4-F1
#
_cell.length_a   1.000
_cell.length_b   1.000
_cell.length_c   1.000
_cell.angle_alpha   90.00
_cell.angle_beta   90.00
_cell.angle_gamma   90.00
#
_symmetry.space_group_name_H-M   'P 1'
#
loop_
_entity.id
_entity.type
_entity.pdbx_description
1 polymer ?
#
loop_
_entity_poly.entity_id
_entity_poly.type
_entity_poly.pdbx_seq_one_letter_code
_entity_poly.pdbx_strand_id
1 'polypeptide(L)'
;MASHYEAPIRRPLIVGDKNYHDVTVDVAAPVEGKANKSWWIVFTISLIAFLWGLGCIIYTVSTGIGVWGLNKTVGWAWDITNFVWWVGIGHAGTLISAVLLLFRQKWRMAINRSAEAMTIFSVIQAGLFPIIHMGRPWLGYWVLPIPNQFGSLWVNFNSPLLWDVFAISTYLSVSLVFWWTGLLPDFAMIRDRAITPFTKRIYSILSFGWSGRAKDWQRFEEVSLVLAGLATPLVLSVHTIVSFDFATSVIPGWHTTIFPPYFVAGAIFSGFAMVNTLLIIMRKVSNLENYITIQHIELMNIVIMITGSIVGVAYITELFIAWYSGVEYEQYAFLNRATGPYWWAYWAMMTCNVFSPQFMWFKKLRTSIMFSFFISIVVNIGMWFERFVIIVTSLHRDYLPSSWTMFQPTFVDIGIFIGTIGFFFVLFLLYARTFPVIAQAEVKSILKSSGEKYKKLRAEHGDDVKHYDAAVAPAANNEFLKSTEETATDTVHAGKIAENDVEREKIEDLLDGIGRFDPETETQDDLKKISGVGPVMEQKLHQIGIYTFNQVSKMTDREYDLLDTIIDEFPGRAKRDDWAGQATKLKNN
;
A
#
# COMPACT_ATOMS: atom_id res chain seq x y z
N MET A 1 -25.85 6.23 -22.06
CA MET A 1 -24.97 5.10 -22.40
C MET A 1 -23.59 5.66 -22.71
N ALA A 2 -22.66 5.63 -21.76
CA ALA A 2 -21.26 6.00 -22.03
C ALA A 2 -20.46 4.70 -22.12
N SER A 3 -20.08 4.33 -23.33
CA SER A 3 -19.13 3.25 -23.60
C SER A 3 -17.81 3.53 -22.89
N HIS A 4 -17.24 2.51 -22.26
CA HIS A 4 -16.05 2.63 -21.44
C HIS A 4 -14.79 2.44 -22.30
N TYR A 5 -14.19 3.53 -22.77
CA TYR A 5 -13.04 3.53 -23.70
C TYR A 5 -11.67 3.18 -23.05
N GLU A 6 -11.49 1.98 -22.47
CA GLU A 6 -10.17 1.55 -22.01
C GLU A 6 -9.39 0.81 -23.10
N ALA A 7 -8.16 1.26 -23.36
CA ALA A 7 -7.28 0.61 -24.33
C ALA A 7 -6.95 -0.86 -23.94
N PRO A 8 -7.02 -1.81 -24.88
CA PRO A 8 -6.80 -3.24 -24.63
C PRO A 8 -5.34 -3.58 -24.27
N ILE A 9 -4.42 -2.64 -24.49
CA ILE A 9 -2.98 -2.80 -24.22
C ILE A 9 -2.68 -2.89 -22.70
N ARG A 10 -3.55 -2.33 -21.85
CA ARG A 10 -3.28 -2.24 -20.41
C ARG A 10 -3.48 -3.58 -19.72
N ARG A 11 -2.44 -4.06 -19.03
CA ARG A 11 -2.52 -5.24 -18.16
C ARG A 11 -3.44 -5.02 -16.95
N PRO A 12 -4.00 -6.09 -16.36
CA PRO A 12 -4.80 -5.99 -15.14
C PRO A 12 -3.93 -5.66 -13.92
N LEU A 13 -4.44 -4.78 -13.06
CA LEU A 13 -3.79 -4.39 -11.81
C LEU A 13 -4.21 -5.28 -10.62
N ILE A 14 -5.38 -5.90 -10.71
CA ILE A 14 -5.92 -6.82 -9.70
C ILE A 14 -6.12 -8.18 -10.37
N VAL A 15 -5.57 -9.23 -9.78
CA VAL A 15 -5.49 -10.59 -10.33
C VAL A 15 -6.41 -11.52 -9.52
N GLY A 16 -6.88 -12.62 -10.14
CA GLY A 16 -7.59 -13.69 -9.43
C GLY A 16 -9.11 -13.46 -9.29
N ASP A 17 -9.72 -12.83 -10.30
CA ASP A 17 -11.17 -12.69 -10.49
C ASP A 17 -11.99 -12.23 -9.26
N LYS A 18 -11.37 -11.38 -8.43
CA LYS A 18 -11.92 -10.86 -7.17
C LYS A 18 -13.14 -9.95 -7.36
N ASN A 19 -14.12 -10.07 -6.46
CA ASN A 19 -15.27 -9.17 -6.32
C ASN A 19 -15.05 -8.14 -5.17
N TYR A 20 -16.00 -7.22 -4.96
CA TYR A 20 -15.91 -6.20 -3.89
C TYR A 20 -15.81 -6.77 -2.47
N HIS A 21 -16.49 -7.90 -2.21
CA HIS A 21 -16.46 -8.60 -0.95
C HIS A 21 -15.07 -9.19 -0.70
N ASP A 22 -14.51 -9.88 -1.69
CA ASP A 22 -13.19 -10.53 -1.61
C ASP A 22 -12.08 -9.52 -1.28
N VAL A 23 -12.11 -8.33 -1.92
CA VAL A 23 -11.17 -7.24 -1.59
C VAL A 23 -11.25 -6.85 -0.12
N THR A 24 -12.46 -6.81 0.43
CA THR A 24 -12.66 -6.43 1.82
C THR A 24 -12.14 -7.51 2.76
N VAL A 25 -12.45 -8.78 2.47
CA VAL A 25 -12.03 -9.93 3.29
C VAL A 25 -10.52 -10.07 3.28
N ASP A 26 -9.88 -10.03 2.11
CA ASP A 26 -8.43 -10.24 1.99
C ASP A 26 -7.64 -9.15 2.78
N VAL A 27 -8.10 -7.90 2.73
CA VAL A 27 -7.43 -6.78 3.41
C VAL A 27 -7.76 -6.73 4.90
N ALA A 28 -8.96 -7.15 5.32
CA ALA A 28 -9.35 -7.19 6.72
C ALA A 28 -8.80 -8.41 7.46
N ALA A 29 -8.57 -9.53 6.77
CA ALA A 29 -8.09 -10.78 7.38
C ALA A 29 -6.81 -10.64 8.22
N PRO A 30 -5.76 -9.90 7.76
CA PRO A 30 -4.62 -9.61 8.62
C PRO A 30 -5.00 -8.84 9.89
N VAL A 31 -5.93 -7.89 9.83
CA VAL A 31 -6.31 -7.06 10.98
C VAL A 31 -7.17 -7.84 11.98
N GLU A 32 -8.07 -8.70 11.49
CA GLU A 32 -9.00 -9.47 12.31
C GLU A 32 -8.36 -10.74 12.91
N GLY A 33 -7.41 -11.35 12.20
CA GLY A 33 -6.75 -12.59 12.60
C GLY A 33 -5.71 -12.42 13.70
N LYS A 34 -5.21 -13.54 14.24
CA LYS A 34 -4.04 -13.54 15.15
C LYS A 34 -2.74 -13.39 14.36
N ALA A 35 -1.73 -12.76 14.97
CA ALA A 35 -0.40 -12.68 14.38
C ALA A 35 0.24 -14.06 14.27
N ASN A 36 0.87 -14.35 13.12
CA ASN A 36 1.57 -15.61 12.90
C ASN A 36 2.92 -15.65 13.64
N LYS A 37 3.53 -16.84 13.72
CA LYS A 37 4.83 -17.05 14.40
C LYS A 37 5.93 -16.17 13.79
N SER A 38 5.95 -16.02 12.47
CA SER A 38 6.94 -15.20 11.76
C SER A 38 6.88 -13.73 12.19
N TRP A 39 5.69 -13.18 12.36
CA TRP A 39 5.50 -11.81 12.84
C TRP A 39 6.10 -11.62 14.24
N TRP A 40 5.82 -12.54 15.17
CA TRP A 40 6.38 -12.47 16.53
C TRP A 40 7.91 -12.56 16.56
N ILE A 41 8.51 -13.37 15.70
CA ILE A 41 9.97 -13.48 15.56
C ILE A 41 10.56 -12.13 15.11
N VAL A 42 10.04 -11.56 14.01
CA VAL A 42 10.55 -10.30 13.45
C VAL A 42 10.28 -9.13 14.41
N PHE A 43 9.12 -9.10 15.06
CA PHE A 43 8.77 -8.09 16.06
C PHE A 43 9.73 -8.13 17.24
N THR A 44 10.04 -9.33 17.77
CA THR A 44 10.97 -9.48 18.89
C THR A 44 12.39 -9.04 18.53
N ILE A 45 12.88 -9.40 17.35
CA ILE A 45 14.20 -8.94 16.85
C ILE A 45 14.24 -7.41 16.74
N SER A 46 13.21 -6.82 16.16
CA SER A 46 13.09 -5.35 15.99
C SER A 46 13.01 -4.64 17.33
N LEU A 47 12.27 -5.22 18.29
CA LEU A 47 12.13 -4.69 19.65
C LEU A 47 13.44 -4.74 20.42
N ILE A 48 14.21 -5.83 20.31
CA ILE A 48 15.54 -5.94 20.94
C ILE A 48 16.49 -4.87 20.38
N ALA A 49 16.52 -4.71 19.04
CA ALA A 49 17.33 -3.68 18.40
C ALA A 49 16.92 -2.26 18.85
N PHE A 50 15.61 -1.98 18.94
CA PHE A 50 15.10 -0.71 19.45
C PHE A 50 15.51 -0.45 20.90
N LEU A 51 15.32 -1.43 21.80
CA LEU A 51 15.67 -1.28 23.22
C LEU A 51 17.17 -1.07 23.43
N TRP A 52 18.01 -1.75 22.65
CA TRP A 52 19.45 -1.52 22.68
C TRP A 52 19.81 -0.12 22.18
N GLY A 53 19.19 0.34 21.09
CA GLY A 53 19.33 1.71 20.59
C GLY A 53 18.90 2.76 21.60
N LEU A 54 17.77 2.55 22.29
CA LEU A 54 17.28 3.43 23.35
C LEU A 54 18.28 3.51 24.51
N GLY A 55 18.88 2.38 24.88
CA GLY A 55 19.97 2.34 25.86
C GLY A 55 21.18 3.20 25.42
N CYS A 56 21.57 3.11 24.15
CA CYS A 56 22.65 3.94 23.58
C CYS A 56 22.28 5.43 23.62
N ILE A 57 21.04 5.81 23.28
CA ILE A 57 20.56 7.20 23.32
C ILE A 57 20.63 7.73 24.77
N ILE A 58 20.06 7.01 25.74
CA ILE A 58 20.07 7.42 27.16
C ILE A 58 21.51 7.57 27.66
N TYR A 59 22.40 6.66 27.29
CA TYR A 59 23.81 6.73 27.65
C TYR A 59 24.48 8.01 27.09
N THR A 60 24.28 8.33 25.81
CA THR A 60 24.86 9.53 25.19
C THR A 60 24.34 10.82 25.77
N VAL A 61 23.02 10.92 26.00
CA VAL A 61 22.42 12.13 26.56
C VAL A 61 22.85 12.36 28.01
N SER A 62 23.07 11.27 28.79
CA SER A 62 23.48 11.38 30.19
C SER A 62 24.99 11.60 30.39
N THR A 63 25.83 11.14 29.46
CA THR A 63 27.30 11.23 29.58
C THR A 63 27.94 12.30 28.69
N GLY A 64 27.26 12.70 27.62
CA GLY A 64 27.68 13.74 26.67
C GLY A 64 28.00 13.22 25.26
N ILE A 65 27.93 14.13 24.28
CA ILE A 65 28.14 13.83 22.85
C ILE A 65 29.55 13.31 22.52
N GLY A 66 30.54 13.54 23.40
CA GLY A 66 31.91 13.05 23.20
C GLY A 66 32.07 11.53 23.19
N VAL A 67 31.00 10.78 23.49
CA VAL A 67 30.94 9.31 23.31
C VAL A 67 30.84 8.90 21.84
N TRP A 68 30.31 9.77 20.98
CA TRP A 68 30.32 9.59 19.54
C TRP A 68 31.72 9.74 18.98
N GLY A 69 31.98 9.13 17.82
CA GLY A 69 33.26 9.21 17.10
C GLY A 69 33.54 10.57 16.46
N LEU A 70 32.84 11.63 16.89
CA LEU A 70 32.99 12.98 16.36
C LEU A 70 34.35 13.57 16.71
N ASN A 71 34.79 14.53 15.91
CA ASN A 71 36.04 15.24 16.10
C ASN A 71 35.77 16.75 16.17
N LYS A 72 36.73 17.52 16.69
CA LYS A 72 36.65 18.99 16.65
C LYS A 72 36.59 19.56 15.22
N THR A 73 37.14 18.83 14.23
CA THR A 73 37.03 19.20 12.81
C THR A 73 35.76 18.62 12.19
N VAL A 74 35.54 17.32 12.36
CA VAL A 74 34.35 16.62 11.83
C VAL A 74 33.28 16.59 12.92
N GLY A 75 32.58 17.73 13.05
CA GLY A 75 31.51 17.91 14.04
C GLY A 75 30.20 17.20 13.69
N TRP A 76 30.06 16.74 12.44
CA TRP A 76 28.91 16.03 11.92
C TRP A 76 29.37 14.83 11.09
N ALA A 77 28.75 13.67 11.33
CA ALA A 77 29.02 12.45 10.61
C ALA A 77 27.78 11.55 10.61
N TRP A 78 27.76 10.47 11.41
CA TRP A 78 26.69 9.46 11.39
C TRP A 78 25.34 10.03 11.84
N ASP A 79 25.32 10.96 12.78
CA ASP A 79 24.14 11.66 13.27
C ASP A 79 23.34 12.30 12.13
N ILE A 80 23.93 13.28 11.44
CA ILE A 80 23.27 14.00 10.35
C ILE A 80 23.18 13.13 9.08
N THR A 81 24.10 12.19 8.86
CA THR A 81 24.01 11.23 7.74
C THR A 81 22.71 10.43 7.83
N ASN A 82 22.44 9.87 9.02
CA ASN A 82 21.25 9.07 9.25
C ASN A 82 19.98 9.92 9.24
N PHE A 83 20.05 11.14 9.77
CA PHE A 83 18.97 12.12 9.65
C PHE A 83 18.54 12.34 8.20
N VAL A 84 19.45 12.77 7.32
CA VAL A 84 19.13 13.05 5.92
C VAL A 84 18.71 11.78 5.17
N TRP A 85 19.27 10.63 5.53
CA TRP A 85 18.89 9.33 4.96
C TRP A 85 17.45 8.95 5.31
N TRP A 86 17.05 9.09 6.59
CA TRP A 86 15.68 8.82 7.03
C TRP A 86 14.66 9.80 6.45
N VAL A 87 14.99 11.10 6.38
CA VAL A 87 14.14 12.09 5.69
C VAL A 87 13.98 11.71 4.21
N GLY A 88 15.09 11.34 3.55
CA GLY A 88 15.09 10.91 2.16
C GLY A 88 14.17 9.71 1.91
N ILE A 89 14.24 8.68 2.75
CA ILE A 89 13.34 7.52 2.67
C ILE A 89 11.87 7.95 2.79
N GLY A 90 11.58 8.88 3.69
CA GLY A 90 10.23 9.37 3.93
C GLY A 90 9.60 10.12 2.77
N HIS A 91 10.35 10.58 1.78
CA HIS A 91 9.78 11.32 0.65
C HIS A 91 9.11 10.44 -0.42
N ALA A 92 9.45 9.16 -0.50
CA ALA A 92 8.81 8.31 -1.51
C ALA A 92 7.32 8.08 -1.24
N GLY A 93 6.91 8.00 0.03
CA GLY A 93 5.51 7.72 0.33
C GLY A 93 4.56 8.84 -0.05
N THR A 94 4.91 10.07 0.30
CA THR A 94 4.17 11.27 -0.09
C THR A 94 4.23 11.54 -1.59
N LEU A 95 5.33 11.19 -2.27
CA LEU A 95 5.37 11.24 -3.73
C LEU A 95 4.39 10.23 -4.35
N ILE A 96 4.36 8.99 -3.85
CA ILE A 96 3.45 7.95 -4.34
C ILE A 96 1.99 8.38 -4.14
N SER A 97 1.65 8.96 -2.99
CA SER A 97 0.27 9.31 -2.67
C SER A 97 -0.19 10.63 -3.29
N ALA A 98 0.70 11.63 -3.41
CA ALA A 98 0.38 12.96 -3.93
C ALA A 98 0.70 13.11 -5.42
N VAL A 99 1.96 12.91 -5.82
CA VAL A 99 2.40 13.17 -7.21
C VAL A 99 1.74 12.19 -8.18
N LEU A 100 1.69 10.90 -7.85
CA LEU A 100 1.00 9.93 -8.72
C LEU A 100 -0.52 10.14 -8.75
N LEU A 101 -1.10 10.76 -7.72
CA LEU A 101 -2.50 11.17 -7.71
C LEU A 101 -2.74 12.33 -8.69
N LEU A 102 -1.85 13.34 -8.69
CA LEU A 102 -1.88 14.44 -9.66
C LEU A 102 -1.77 13.93 -11.10
N PHE A 103 -0.89 12.94 -11.35
CA PHE A 103 -0.77 12.27 -12.66
C PHE A 103 -1.84 11.19 -12.92
N ARG A 104 -2.84 11.06 -12.04
CA ARG A 104 -3.97 10.11 -12.13
C ARG A 104 -3.52 8.67 -12.41
N GLN A 105 -2.38 8.27 -11.86
CA GLN A 105 -1.83 6.94 -12.05
C GLN A 105 -2.59 5.93 -11.19
N LYS A 106 -3.32 5.00 -11.82
CA LYS A 106 -4.19 4.03 -11.12
C LYS A 106 -3.44 2.95 -10.32
N TRP A 107 -2.18 2.66 -10.66
CA TRP A 107 -1.40 1.61 -10.00
C TRP A 107 -1.00 1.97 -8.56
N ARG A 108 -1.01 3.26 -8.19
CA ARG A 108 -0.67 3.68 -6.83
C ARG A 108 -1.64 3.15 -5.76
N MET A 109 -2.90 2.86 -6.13
CA MET A 109 -3.99 2.55 -5.18
C MET A 109 -3.70 1.30 -4.31
N ALA A 110 -2.88 0.36 -4.80
CA ALA A 110 -2.47 -0.82 -4.03
C ALA A 110 -1.30 -0.55 -3.07
N ILE A 111 -0.65 0.62 -3.17
CA ILE A 111 0.61 0.95 -2.50
C ILE A 111 0.46 2.13 -1.53
N ASN A 112 -0.33 3.14 -1.90
CA ASN A 112 -0.50 4.43 -1.23
C ASN A 112 -0.43 4.34 0.30
N ARG A 113 -1.25 3.45 0.86
CA ARG A 113 -1.46 3.34 2.30
C ARG A 113 -0.22 2.86 3.05
N SER A 114 0.46 1.84 2.53
CA SER A 114 1.73 1.36 3.08
C SER A 114 2.88 2.37 2.89
N ALA A 115 2.86 3.14 1.80
CA ALA A 115 3.89 4.13 1.50
C ALA A 115 3.76 5.36 2.40
N GLU A 116 2.54 5.82 2.69
CA GLU A 116 2.28 6.86 3.68
C GLU A 116 2.73 6.46 5.09
N ALA A 117 2.44 5.22 5.50
CA ALA A 117 2.89 4.71 6.79
C ALA A 117 4.42 4.70 6.89
N MET A 118 5.13 4.33 5.81
CA MET A 118 6.58 4.46 5.74
C MET A 118 7.04 5.89 5.96
N THR A 119 6.38 6.87 5.32
CA THR A 119 6.74 8.28 5.49
C THR A 119 6.66 8.71 6.94
N ILE A 120 5.54 8.44 7.61
CA ILE A 120 5.33 8.86 8.98
C ILE A 120 6.37 8.21 9.91
N PHE A 121 6.60 6.91 9.78
CA PHE A 121 7.53 6.21 10.67
C PHE A 121 8.99 6.58 10.41
N SER A 122 9.38 6.83 9.17
CA SER A 122 10.73 7.29 8.82
C SER A 122 10.98 8.73 9.26
N VAL A 123 10.01 9.63 9.11
CA VAL A 123 10.12 11.01 9.59
C VAL A 123 10.20 11.07 11.11
N ILE A 124 9.49 10.18 11.83
CA ILE A 124 9.67 10.02 13.28
C ILE A 124 11.10 9.60 13.62
N GLN A 125 11.71 8.68 12.85
CA GLN A 125 13.12 8.32 13.06
C GLN A 125 14.05 9.50 12.79
N ALA A 126 13.83 10.22 11.70
CA ALA A 126 14.59 11.41 11.35
C ALA A 126 14.52 12.45 12.47
N GLY A 127 13.32 12.76 12.98
CA GLY A 127 13.10 13.77 14.02
C GLY A 127 13.79 13.48 15.36
N LEU A 128 14.28 12.26 15.59
CA LEU A 128 15.10 11.95 16.76
C LEU A 128 16.49 12.58 16.68
N PHE A 129 17.12 12.61 15.50
CA PHE A 129 18.51 13.05 15.34
C PHE A 129 18.74 14.53 15.67
N PRO A 130 17.89 15.48 15.21
CA PRO A 130 18.00 16.89 15.59
C PRO A 130 17.97 17.14 17.10
N ILE A 131 17.35 16.24 17.87
CA ILE A 131 17.31 16.33 19.34
C ILE A 131 18.51 15.62 19.96
N ILE A 132 18.80 14.38 19.56
CA ILE A 132 19.84 13.56 20.19
C ILE A 132 21.24 14.12 19.94
N HIS A 133 21.49 14.74 18.77
CA HIS A 133 22.81 15.32 18.45
C HIS A 133 23.10 16.64 19.18
N MET A 134 22.13 17.19 19.93
CA MET A 134 22.34 18.43 20.67
C MET A 134 23.25 18.17 21.88
N GLY A 135 24.20 19.08 22.13
CA GLY A 135 24.96 19.05 23.39
C GLY A 135 24.10 19.32 24.63
N ARG A 136 22.97 20.03 24.49
CA ARG A 136 22.01 20.32 25.57
C ARG A 136 20.56 20.16 25.08
N PRO A 137 20.06 18.92 24.95
CA PRO A 137 18.75 18.66 24.34
C PRO A 137 17.58 19.24 25.14
N TRP A 138 17.70 19.38 26.47
CA TRP A 138 16.65 19.97 27.32
C TRP A 138 16.38 21.46 27.06
N LEU A 139 17.24 22.15 26.30
CA LEU A 139 17.04 23.53 25.86
C LEU A 139 16.53 23.63 24.41
N GLY A 140 16.18 22.51 23.77
CA GLY A 140 15.70 22.48 22.39
C GLY A 140 14.48 23.37 22.13
N TYR A 141 13.67 23.66 23.14
CA TYR A 141 12.51 24.55 23.02
C TYR A 141 12.86 26.01 22.69
N TRP A 142 14.10 26.47 22.94
CA TRP A 142 14.55 27.82 22.56
C TRP A 142 14.65 28.04 21.06
N VAL A 143 14.65 26.97 20.27
CA VAL A 143 14.64 27.05 18.82
C VAL A 143 13.29 27.56 18.30
N LEU A 144 12.22 27.43 19.09
CA LEU A 144 10.89 27.89 18.71
C LEU A 144 10.74 29.39 19.01
N PRO A 145 10.13 30.18 18.09
CA PRO A 145 9.87 31.60 18.32
C PRO A 145 8.70 31.79 19.30
N ILE A 146 8.96 31.59 20.59
CA ILE A 146 7.98 31.71 21.67
C ILE A 146 8.25 33.00 22.46
N PRO A 147 7.24 33.87 22.67
CA PRO A 147 7.36 35.00 23.58
C PRO A 147 7.86 34.57 24.96
N ASN A 148 8.86 35.26 25.49
CA ASN A 148 9.54 34.85 26.73
C ASN A 148 9.89 36.03 27.63
N GLN A 149 10.30 35.70 28.86
CA GLN A 149 10.61 36.64 29.94
C GLN A 149 11.99 37.31 29.79
N PHE A 150 12.77 36.97 28.76
CA PHE A 150 14.13 37.49 28.56
C PHE A 150 14.16 38.79 27.74
N GLY A 151 13.14 39.63 27.89
CA GLY A 151 13.01 40.87 27.11
C GLY A 151 12.72 40.60 25.62
N SER A 152 11.79 39.67 25.33
CA SER A 152 11.43 39.27 23.97
C SER A 152 12.64 38.84 23.13
N LEU A 153 13.47 37.95 23.69
CA LEU A 153 14.56 37.33 22.95
C LEU A 153 13.97 36.40 21.87
N TRP A 154 14.41 36.55 20.62
CA TRP A 154 13.95 35.71 19.50
C TRP A 154 15.11 34.96 18.85
N VAL A 155 14.75 33.99 18.01
CA VAL A 155 15.69 33.28 17.13
C VAL A 155 15.97 34.10 15.86
N ASN A 156 17.09 33.85 15.20
CA ASN A 156 17.33 34.35 13.84
C ASN A 156 16.60 33.45 12.84
N PHE A 157 16.11 34.01 11.73
CA PHE A 157 15.43 33.27 10.66
C PHE A 157 16.31 33.05 9.42
N ASN A 158 17.63 33.10 9.59
CA ASN A 158 18.59 32.97 8.49
C ASN A 158 19.25 31.58 8.46
N SER A 159 19.25 30.86 9.59
CA SER A 159 19.87 29.55 9.69
C SER A 159 19.00 28.47 9.02
N PRO A 160 19.54 27.66 8.09
CA PRO A 160 18.80 26.57 7.48
C PRO A 160 18.41 25.48 8.50
N LEU A 161 19.16 25.32 9.59
CA LEU A 161 18.78 24.44 10.72
C LEU A 161 17.45 24.84 11.37
N LEU A 162 17.13 26.15 11.42
CA LEU A 162 15.81 26.57 11.91
C LEU A 162 14.73 26.28 10.87
N TRP A 163 15.04 26.46 9.58
CA TRP A 163 14.11 26.12 8.51
C TRP A 163 13.79 24.63 8.51
N ASP A 164 14.76 23.77 8.84
CA ASP A 164 14.58 22.33 8.96
C ASP A 164 13.56 21.96 10.05
N VAL A 165 13.60 22.64 11.21
CA VAL A 165 12.60 22.47 12.28
C VAL A 165 11.19 22.75 11.76
N PHE A 166 11.00 23.82 10.99
CA PHE A 166 9.71 24.12 10.35
C PHE A 166 9.36 23.12 9.25
N ALA A 167 10.32 22.75 8.40
CA ALA A 167 10.12 21.84 7.30
C ALA A 167 9.66 20.47 7.79
N ILE A 168 10.37 19.86 8.74
CA ILE A 168 10.05 18.52 9.24
C ILE A 168 8.79 18.51 10.09
N SER A 169 8.59 19.51 10.96
CA SER A 169 7.37 19.58 11.78
C SER A 169 6.10 19.75 10.93
N THR A 170 6.15 20.62 9.91
CA THR A 170 5.04 20.79 8.96
C THR A 170 4.88 19.57 8.06
N TYR A 171 5.98 18.98 7.59
CA TYR A 171 5.94 17.76 6.79
C TYR A 171 5.28 16.59 7.52
N LEU A 172 5.68 16.33 8.77
CA LEU A 172 5.08 15.29 9.59
C LEU A 172 3.59 15.57 9.86
N SER A 173 3.25 16.83 10.20
CA SER A 173 1.87 17.22 10.49
C SER A 173 0.95 17.06 9.28
N VAL A 174 1.36 17.59 8.12
CA VAL A 174 0.58 17.48 6.87
C VAL A 174 0.46 16.03 6.42
N SER A 175 1.55 15.26 6.46
CA SER A 175 1.53 13.84 6.07
C SER A 175 0.61 13.02 6.98
N LEU A 176 0.64 13.27 8.29
CA LEU A 176 -0.24 12.60 9.25
C LEU A 176 -1.71 12.92 8.99
N VAL A 177 -2.06 14.19 8.76
CA VAL A 177 -3.44 14.59 8.47
C VAL A 177 -3.91 14.02 7.13
N PHE A 178 -3.06 14.05 6.10
CA PHE A 178 -3.37 13.54 4.77
C PHE A 178 -3.63 12.02 4.81
N TRP A 179 -2.72 11.26 5.42
CA TRP A 179 -2.87 9.83 5.60
C TRP A 179 -4.07 9.45 6.48
N TRP A 180 -4.27 10.15 7.60
CA TRP A 180 -5.39 9.90 8.52
C TRP A 180 -6.74 10.17 7.87
N THR A 181 -6.84 11.24 7.08
CA THR A 181 -8.06 11.52 6.31
C THR A 181 -8.37 10.36 5.37
N GLY A 182 -7.35 9.86 4.65
CA GLY A 182 -7.50 8.69 3.78
C GLY A 182 -7.95 7.41 4.49
N LEU A 183 -7.65 7.26 5.79
CA LEU A 183 -8.01 6.10 6.60
C LEU A 183 -9.48 6.07 7.05
N LEU A 184 -10.18 7.20 7.06
CA LEU A 184 -11.57 7.31 7.53
C LEU A 184 -12.53 6.26 6.92
N PRO A 185 -12.61 6.11 5.58
CA PRO A 185 -13.48 5.09 4.98
C PRO A 185 -13.03 3.66 5.29
N ASP A 186 -11.74 3.40 5.43
CA ASP A 186 -11.24 2.06 5.69
C ASP A 186 -11.49 1.62 7.14
N PHE A 187 -11.34 2.55 8.11
CA PHE A 187 -11.72 2.30 9.50
C PHE A 187 -13.23 2.07 9.64
N ALA A 188 -14.06 2.76 8.85
CA ALA A 188 -15.48 2.48 8.82
C ALA A 188 -15.77 1.05 8.35
N MET A 189 -15.06 0.54 7.35
CA MET A 189 -15.25 -0.86 6.90
C MET A 189 -14.80 -1.87 7.96
N ILE A 190 -13.74 -1.59 8.71
CA ILE A 190 -13.27 -2.48 9.79
C ILE A 190 -14.23 -2.43 10.99
N ARG A 191 -14.73 -1.25 11.39
CA ARG A 191 -15.67 -1.14 12.53
C ARG A 191 -16.95 -1.95 12.29
N ASP A 192 -17.39 -2.02 11.04
CA ASP A 192 -18.64 -2.69 10.65
C ASP A 192 -18.46 -4.21 10.57
N ARG A 193 -17.21 -4.70 10.47
CA ARG A 193 -16.85 -6.13 10.56
C ARG A 193 -16.39 -6.59 11.94
N ALA A 194 -15.93 -5.66 12.78
CA ALA A 194 -15.34 -5.98 14.08
C ALA A 194 -16.28 -6.82 14.96
N ILE A 195 -15.85 -8.06 15.25
CA ILE A 195 -16.62 -9.04 16.04
C ILE A 195 -16.62 -8.76 17.54
N THR A 196 -15.54 -8.18 18.08
CA THR A 196 -15.43 -7.93 19.53
C THR A 196 -15.87 -6.51 19.88
N PRO A 197 -16.58 -6.32 21.02
CA PRO A 197 -17.07 -4.99 21.41
C PRO A 197 -15.93 -3.99 21.64
N PHE A 198 -14.77 -4.47 22.10
CA PHE A 198 -13.59 -3.64 22.30
C PHE A 198 -13.02 -3.10 20.98
N THR A 199 -12.78 -3.97 19.98
CA THR A 199 -12.25 -3.56 18.68
C THR A 199 -13.25 -2.67 17.94
N LYS A 200 -14.54 -3.01 17.99
CA LYS A 200 -15.62 -2.19 17.42
C LYS A 200 -15.63 -0.78 18.03
N ARG A 201 -15.47 -0.67 19.36
CA ARG A 201 -15.38 0.64 20.03
C ARG A 201 -14.17 1.44 19.57
N ILE A 202 -12.99 0.84 19.46
CA ILE A 202 -11.79 1.52 18.94
C ILE A 202 -12.04 2.07 17.54
N TYR A 203 -12.43 1.23 16.58
CA TYR A 203 -12.62 1.67 15.19
C TYR A 203 -13.82 2.62 15.02
N SER A 204 -14.82 2.57 15.91
CA SER A 204 -15.90 3.57 15.95
C SER A 204 -15.39 4.97 16.31
N ILE A 205 -14.40 5.05 17.22
CA ILE A 205 -13.74 6.33 17.58
C ILE A 205 -12.83 6.78 16.44
N LEU A 206 -12.00 5.89 15.89
CA LEU A 206 -11.02 6.24 14.84
C LEU A 206 -11.67 6.67 13.52
N SER A 207 -12.86 6.15 13.19
CA SER A 207 -13.57 6.47 11.94
C SER A 207 -14.37 7.79 11.96
N PHE A 208 -14.41 8.52 13.08
CA PHE A 208 -15.17 9.77 13.24
C PHE A 208 -16.65 9.70 12.78
N GLY A 209 -17.27 8.52 12.87
CA GLY A 209 -18.66 8.33 12.43
C GLY A 209 -18.86 8.39 10.91
N TRP A 210 -17.82 8.12 10.12
CA TRP A 210 -17.91 8.12 8.65
C TRP A 210 -19.02 7.19 8.14
N SER A 211 -20.08 7.76 7.53
CA SER A 211 -21.23 7.00 7.00
C SER A 211 -21.13 6.73 5.49
N GLY A 212 -20.22 7.40 4.77
CA GLY A 212 -20.01 7.18 3.33
C GLY A 212 -21.12 7.73 2.42
N ARG A 213 -21.73 8.88 2.76
CA ARG A 213 -22.78 9.49 1.92
C ARG A 213 -22.17 10.23 0.72
N ALA A 214 -22.97 10.48 -0.32
CA ALA A 214 -22.53 11.21 -1.52
C ALA A 214 -21.89 12.58 -1.19
N LYS A 215 -22.49 13.34 -0.26
CA LYS A 215 -21.95 14.63 0.20
C LYS A 215 -20.59 14.51 0.89
N ASP A 216 -20.37 13.41 1.60
CA ASP A 216 -19.11 13.17 2.32
C ASP A 216 -18.00 12.80 1.30
N TRP A 217 -18.32 11.93 0.33
CA TRP A 217 -17.39 11.55 -0.75
C TRP A 217 -17.00 12.72 -1.64
N GLN A 218 -17.95 13.56 -2.05
CA GLN A 218 -17.67 14.75 -2.86
C GLN A 218 -16.64 15.68 -2.19
N ARG A 219 -16.77 15.88 -0.87
CA ARG A 219 -15.83 16.71 -0.10
C ARG A 219 -14.50 16.02 0.13
N PHE A 220 -14.53 14.71 0.38
CA PHE A 220 -13.33 13.91 0.58
C PHE A 220 -12.42 13.93 -0.65
N GLU A 221 -12.97 13.77 -1.84
CA GLU A 221 -12.20 13.83 -3.09
C GLU A 221 -11.55 15.20 -3.27
N GLU A 222 -12.31 16.29 -3.08
CA GLU A 222 -11.77 17.66 -3.18
C GLU A 222 -10.63 17.92 -2.19
N VAL A 223 -10.83 17.55 -0.92
CA VAL A 223 -9.79 17.69 0.12
C VAL A 223 -8.55 16.85 -0.22
N SER A 224 -8.74 15.63 -0.72
CA SER A 224 -7.62 14.76 -1.12
C SER A 224 -6.80 15.36 -2.26
N LEU A 225 -7.46 16.00 -3.23
CA LEU A 225 -6.81 16.68 -4.36
C LEU A 225 -6.05 17.93 -3.90
N VAL A 226 -6.66 18.75 -3.04
CA VAL A 226 -6.02 19.94 -2.47
C VAL A 226 -4.79 19.55 -1.65
N LEU A 227 -4.92 18.54 -0.77
CA LEU A 227 -3.79 18.09 0.04
C LEU A 227 -2.69 17.48 -0.82
N ALA A 228 -3.00 16.73 -1.88
CA ALA A 228 -1.99 16.25 -2.83
C ALA A 228 -1.28 17.40 -3.56
N GLY A 229 -2.03 18.44 -3.94
CA GLY A 229 -1.51 19.66 -4.54
C GLY A 229 -0.58 20.46 -3.60
N LEU A 230 -0.88 20.49 -2.30
CA LEU A 230 -0.05 21.15 -1.28
C LEU A 230 1.15 20.31 -0.83
N ALA A 231 0.97 18.99 -0.72
CA ALA A 231 2.02 18.06 -0.31
C ALA A 231 3.15 17.96 -1.33
N THR A 232 2.85 18.11 -2.64
CA THR A 232 3.87 18.01 -3.69
C THR A 232 4.94 19.10 -3.58
N PRO A 233 4.61 20.41 -3.52
CA PRO A 233 5.59 21.45 -3.22
C PRO A 233 6.29 21.25 -1.88
N LEU A 234 5.56 20.80 -0.85
CA LEU A 234 6.13 20.55 0.48
C LEU A 234 7.24 19.50 0.43
N VAL A 235 7.02 18.38 -0.27
CA VAL A 235 8.03 17.32 -0.46
C VAL A 235 9.29 17.87 -1.12
N LEU A 236 9.13 18.67 -2.18
CA LEU A 236 10.25 19.28 -2.89
C LEU A 236 10.99 20.29 -2.00
N SER A 237 10.26 21.12 -1.25
CA SER A 237 10.85 22.16 -0.39
C SER A 237 11.54 21.59 0.84
N VAL A 238 10.98 20.56 1.49
CA VAL A 238 11.54 19.98 2.72
C VAL A 238 12.93 19.42 2.47
N HIS A 239 13.08 18.58 1.45
CA HIS A 239 14.39 18.00 1.15
C HIS A 239 15.36 19.01 0.53
N THR A 240 14.84 20.07 -0.11
CA THR A 240 15.63 21.23 -0.52
C THR A 240 16.17 21.99 0.68
N ILE A 241 15.36 22.21 1.72
CA ILE A 241 15.78 22.88 2.96
C ILE A 241 16.88 22.06 3.66
N VAL A 242 16.70 20.75 3.77
CA VAL A 242 17.75 19.85 4.29
C VAL A 242 19.04 19.93 3.44
N SER A 243 18.92 20.09 2.11
CA SER A 243 20.10 20.28 1.27
C SER A 243 20.80 21.63 1.51
N PHE A 244 20.04 22.67 1.91
CA PHE A 244 20.60 24.00 2.19
C PHE A 244 21.52 24.00 3.40
N ASP A 245 21.36 23.08 4.36
CA ASP A 245 22.31 22.91 5.47
C ASP A 245 23.76 22.69 4.98
N PHE A 246 23.92 22.12 3.79
CA PHE A 246 25.22 21.92 3.15
C PHE A 246 25.48 22.99 2.08
N ALA A 247 24.53 23.19 1.16
CA ALA A 247 24.72 24.02 -0.03
C ALA A 247 25.02 25.49 0.27
N THR A 248 24.47 26.04 1.37
CA THR A 248 24.70 27.45 1.76
C THR A 248 25.95 27.63 2.62
N SER A 249 26.67 26.55 2.93
CA SER A 249 27.98 26.61 3.57
C SER A 249 29.03 27.16 2.61
N VAL A 250 30.20 27.50 3.14
CA VAL A 250 31.38 27.94 2.38
C VAL A 250 32.40 26.82 2.19
N ILE A 251 32.09 25.59 2.61
CA ILE A 251 33.03 24.47 2.58
C ILE A 251 33.15 23.93 1.15
N PRO A 252 34.37 23.70 0.64
CA PRO A 252 34.54 23.16 -0.69
C PRO A 252 33.99 21.74 -0.79
N GLY A 253 33.29 21.43 -1.88
CA GLY A 253 32.52 20.19 -2.04
C GLY A 253 31.16 20.17 -1.33
N TRP A 254 30.79 21.22 -0.57
CA TRP A 254 29.42 21.49 -0.10
C TRP A 254 28.80 22.69 -0.79
N HIS A 255 29.57 23.77 -1.00
CA HIS A 255 29.08 24.97 -1.65
C HIS A 255 28.78 24.73 -3.12
N THR A 256 27.54 24.37 -3.44
CA THR A 256 27.10 24.12 -4.81
C THR A 256 25.61 24.37 -4.98
N THR A 257 25.21 24.77 -6.19
CA THR A 257 23.82 25.10 -6.52
C THR A 257 23.02 23.89 -6.99
N ILE A 258 23.66 22.75 -7.28
CA ILE A 258 22.97 21.55 -7.79
C ILE A 258 22.35 20.70 -6.68
N PHE A 259 22.77 20.89 -5.42
CA PHE A 259 22.33 20.08 -4.28
C PHE A 259 20.82 20.02 -4.08
N PRO A 260 20.04 21.12 -4.15
CA PRO A 260 18.59 21.04 -3.95
C PRO A 260 17.86 20.03 -4.86
N PRO A 261 17.93 20.12 -6.21
CA PRO A 261 17.29 19.13 -7.06
C PRO A 261 17.96 17.75 -6.98
N TYR A 262 19.28 17.69 -6.77
CA TYR A 262 20.02 16.43 -6.67
C TYR A 262 19.62 15.62 -5.43
N PHE A 263 19.56 16.26 -4.27
CA PHE A 263 19.16 15.62 -3.01
C PHE A 263 17.73 15.10 -3.12
N VAL A 264 16.82 15.87 -3.73
CA VAL A 264 15.44 15.44 -3.99
C VAL A 264 15.41 14.21 -4.89
N ALA A 265 16.17 14.19 -5.99
CA ALA A 265 16.26 13.01 -6.85
C ALA A 265 16.79 11.78 -6.10
N GLY A 266 17.81 11.99 -5.25
CA GLY A 266 18.34 10.96 -4.36
C GLY A 266 17.31 10.45 -3.34
N ALA A 267 16.49 11.32 -2.76
CA ALA A 267 15.42 10.94 -1.83
C ALA A 267 14.36 10.07 -2.52
N ILE A 268 13.99 10.41 -3.75
CA ILE A 268 13.07 9.59 -4.55
C ILE A 268 13.72 8.22 -4.85
N PHE A 269 14.99 8.21 -5.23
CA PHE A 269 15.73 6.98 -5.53
C PHE A 269 15.84 6.03 -4.33
N SER A 270 16.27 6.52 -3.15
CA SER A 270 16.35 5.69 -1.93
C SER A 270 14.97 5.30 -1.40
N GLY A 271 14.02 6.26 -1.37
CA GLY A 271 12.70 6.00 -0.85
C GLY A 271 11.94 4.95 -1.66
N PHE A 272 11.95 5.00 -3.00
CA PHE A 272 11.33 3.94 -3.80
C PHE A 272 12.02 2.58 -3.64
N ALA A 273 13.34 2.56 -3.45
CA ALA A 273 14.05 1.33 -3.12
C ALA A 273 13.55 0.74 -1.78
N MET A 274 13.39 1.57 -0.75
CA MET A 274 12.81 1.13 0.52
C MET A 274 11.34 0.70 0.41
N VAL A 275 10.52 1.40 -0.39
CA VAL A 275 9.13 0.96 -0.66
C VAL A 275 9.13 -0.43 -1.29
N ASN A 276 10.02 -0.66 -2.25
CA ASN A 276 10.10 -1.94 -2.93
C ASN A 276 10.52 -3.09 -1.99
N THR A 277 11.49 -2.88 -1.09
CA THR A 277 11.87 -3.92 -0.10
C THR A 277 10.70 -4.29 0.80
N LEU A 278 9.99 -3.29 1.35
CA LEU A 278 8.87 -3.54 2.26
C LEU A 278 7.68 -4.18 1.55
N LEU A 279 7.32 -3.73 0.35
CA LEU A 279 6.20 -4.30 -0.41
C LEU A 279 6.45 -5.75 -0.81
N ILE A 280 7.69 -6.11 -1.19
CA ILE A 280 8.04 -7.48 -1.55
C ILE A 280 7.88 -8.42 -0.34
N ILE A 281 8.31 -7.98 0.86
CA ILE A 281 8.12 -8.75 2.09
C ILE A 281 6.64 -8.81 2.46
N MET A 282 5.96 -7.66 2.47
CA MET A 282 4.56 -7.53 2.84
C MET A 282 3.67 -8.41 1.96
N ARG A 283 3.86 -8.42 0.63
CA ARG A 283 3.02 -9.22 -0.28
C ARG A 283 3.00 -10.70 0.09
N LYS A 284 4.10 -11.23 0.62
CA LYS A 284 4.22 -12.63 1.01
C LYS A 284 3.77 -12.88 2.45
N VAL A 285 4.03 -11.96 3.37
CA VAL A 285 3.65 -12.13 4.79
C VAL A 285 2.14 -11.95 5.00
N SER A 286 1.50 -11.02 4.27
CA SER A 286 0.06 -10.74 4.40
C SER A 286 -0.80 -11.40 3.31
N ASN A 287 -0.22 -12.21 2.42
CA ASN A 287 -0.91 -12.88 1.31
C ASN A 287 -1.64 -11.92 0.34
N LEU A 288 -1.14 -10.68 0.17
CA LEU A 288 -1.75 -9.66 -0.70
C LEU A 288 -1.17 -9.65 -2.12
N GLU A 289 -0.72 -10.80 -2.61
CA GLU A 289 -0.05 -10.92 -3.90
C GLU A 289 -0.94 -10.66 -5.12
N ASN A 290 -2.26 -10.81 -4.96
CA ASN A 290 -3.27 -10.51 -5.98
C ASN A 290 -3.48 -9.01 -6.19
N TYR A 291 -3.07 -8.18 -5.21
CA TYR A 291 -3.15 -6.71 -5.28
C TYR A 291 -1.79 -6.11 -5.63
N ILE A 292 -0.72 -6.59 -4.97
CA ILE A 292 0.66 -6.16 -5.23
C ILE A 292 1.27 -7.07 -6.29
N THR A 293 0.88 -6.81 -7.53
CA THR A 293 1.29 -7.59 -8.71
C THR A 293 2.73 -7.25 -9.15
N ILE A 294 3.30 -8.09 -10.02
CA ILE A 294 4.63 -7.85 -10.62
C ILE A 294 4.67 -6.51 -11.39
N GLN A 295 3.53 -6.05 -11.93
CA GLN A 295 3.47 -4.77 -12.63
C GLN A 295 3.76 -3.59 -11.69
N HIS A 296 3.31 -3.65 -10.44
CA HIS A 296 3.62 -2.62 -9.44
C HIS A 296 5.13 -2.56 -9.17
N ILE A 297 5.77 -3.72 -9.02
CA ILE A 297 7.22 -3.85 -8.82
C ILE A 297 7.98 -3.34 -10.04
N GLU A 298 7.56 -3.73 -11.25
CA GLU A 298 8.18 -3.26 -12.50
C GLU A 298 8.11 -1.73 -12.63
N LEU A 299 6.95 -1.12 -12.34
CA LEU A 299 6.78 0.33 -12.43
C LEU A 299 7.64 1.08 -11.39
N MET A 300 7.73 0.57 -10.16
CA MET A 300 8.65 1.13 -9.15
C MET A 300 10.11 1.04 -9.62
N ASN A 301 10.52 -0.10 -10.17
CA ASN A 301 11.87 -0.27 -10.72
C ASN A 301 12.17 0.70 -11.87
N ILE A 302 11.16 1.06 -12.69
CA ILE A 302 11.32 2.09 -13.74
C ILE A 302 11.55 3.46 -13.11
N VAL A 303 10.82 3.83 -12.06
CA VAL A 303 11.04 5.10 -11.36
C VAL A 303 12.44 5.15 -10.76
N ILE A 304 12.88 4.08 -10.08
CA ILE A 304 14.24 3.93 -9.53
C ILE A 304 15.31 4.07 -10.63
N MET A 305 15.08 3.47 -11.79
CA MET A 305 15.99 3.58 -12.94
C MET A 305 16.13 5.02 -13.43
N ILE A 306 15.00 5.73 -13.57
CA ILE A 306 14.98 7.12 -14.03
C ILE A 306 15.69 8.01 -13.03
N THR A 307 15.33 7.95 -11.74
CA THR A 307 15.94 8.82 -10.74
C THR A 307 17.41 8.49 -10.48
N GLY A 308 17.79 7.21 -10.53
CA GLY A 308 19.20 6.80 -10.49
C GLY A 308 20.02 7.37 -11.65
N SER A 309 19.42 7.49 -12.85
CA SER A 309 20.09 8.16 -13.98
C SER A 309 20.25 9.67 -13.78
N ILE A 310 19.26 10.35 -13.18
CA ILE A 310 19.34 11.78 -12.83
C ILE A 310 20.45 12.02 -11.81
N VAL A 311 20.54 11.16 -10.78
CA VAL A 311 21.63 11.18 -9.79
C VAL A 311 22.99 10.97 -10.48
N GLY A 312 23.08 10.02 -11.40
CA GLY A 312 24.29 9.82 -12.21
C GLY A 312 24.71 11.05 -13.01
N VAL A 313 23.75 11.78 -13.60
CA VAL A 313 24.00 13.05 -14.31
C VAL A 313 24.50 14.13 -13.36
N ALA A 314 23.99 14.18 -12.12
CA ALA A 314 24.48 15.13 -11.11
C ALA A 314 25.94 14.84 -10.74
N TYR A 315 26.33 13.57 -10.53
CA TYR A 315 27.71 13.21 -10.21
C TYR A 315 28.69 13.64 -11.30
N ILE A 316 28.38 13.38 -12.58
CA ILE A 316 29.26 13.81 -13.67
C ILE A 316 29.32 15.34 -13.79
N THR A 317 28.23 16.03 -13.46
CA THR A 317 28.18 17.50 -13.46
C THR A 317 29.09 18.06 -12.37
N GLU A 318 29.06 17.49 -11.17
CA GLU A 318 29.97 17.89 -10.08
C GLU A 318 31.43 17.67 -10.45
N LEU A 319 31.77 16.50 -11.00
CA LEU A 319 33.13 16.20 -11.46
C LEU A 319 33.57 17.16 -12.57
N PHE A 320 32.69 17.46 -13.51
CA PHE A 320 32.96 18.40 -14.59
C PHE A 320 33.21 19.82 -14.06
N ILE A 321 32.35 20.32 -13.16
CA ILE A 321 32.49 21.65 -12.58
C ILE A 321 33.73 21.74 -11.69
N ALA A 322 34.06 20.69 -10.93
CA ALA A 322 35.30 20.65 -10.14
C ALA A 322 36.54 20.79 -11.04
N TRP A 323 36.59 20.07 -12.16
CA TRP A 323 37.65 20.20 -13.15
C TRP A 323 37.65 21.59 -13.82
N TYR A 324 36.48 22.11 -14.19
CA TYR A 324 36.31 23.36 -14.94
C TYR A 324 36.52 24.65 -14.12
N SER A 325 36.18 24.63 -12.83
CA SER A 325 36.14 25.81 -11.93
C SER A 325 37.48 26.55 -11.80
N GLY A 326 38.60 25.81 -11.87
CA GLY A 326 39.94 26.37 -11.64
C GLY A 326 40.26 26.68 -10.18
N VAL A 327 39.33 26.45 -9.24
CA VAL A 327 39.57 26.56 -7.80
C VAL A 327 40.24 25.29 -7.28
N GLU A 328 41.50 25.40 -6.82
CA GLU A 328 42.31 24.27 -6.36
C GLU A 328 41.66 23.49 -5.20
N TYR A 329 40.97 24.18 -4.29
CA TYR A 329 40.28 23.52 -3.17
C TYR A 329 39.14 22.59 -3.60
N GLU A 330 38.36 23.00 -4.62
CA GLU A 330 37.30 22.15 -5.19
C GLU A 330 37.91 20.95 -5.92
N GLN A 331 38.94 21.18 -6.74
CA GLN A 331 39.66 20.10 -7.42
C GLN A 331 40.22 19.09 -6.42
N TYR A 332 40.84 19.57 -5.34
CA TYR A 332 41.37 18.72 -4.29
C TYR A 332 40.27 17.97 -3.52
N ALA A 333 39.12 18.59 -3.25
CA ALA A 333 38.00 17.92 -2.57
C ALA A 333 37.52 16.68 -3.34
N PHE A 334 37.40 16.76 -4.67
CA PHE A 334 37.02 15.60 -5.49
C PHE A 334 38.16 14.60 -5.68
N LEU A 335 39.42 15.05 -5.72
CA LEU A 335 40.59 14.15 -5.72
C LEU A 335 40.66 13.35 -4.41
N ASN A 336 40.41 13.99 -3.27
CA ASN A 336 40.33 13.36 -1.96
C ASN A 336 39.19 12.32 -1.89
N ARG A 337 38.04 12.58 -2.52
CA ARG A 337 36.97 11.57 -2.66
C ARG A 337 37.44 10.34 -3.43
N ALA A 338 38.11 10.54 -4.56
CA ALA A 338 38.50 9.46 -5.47
C ALA A 338 39.68 8.61 -4.95
N THR A 339 40.72 9.23 -4.39
CA THR A 339 41.99 8.57 -4.03
C THR A 339 42.45 8.80 -2.60
N GLY A 340 41.67 9.52 -1.79
CA GLY A 340 41.98 9.78 -0.38
C GLY A 340 41.66 8.59 0.55
N PRO A 341 41.72 8.78 1.88
CA PRO A 341 41.56 7.69 2.84
C PRO A 341 40.14 7.09 2.88
N TYR A 342 39.14 7.80 2.32
CA TYR A 342 37.77 7.33 2.15
C TYR A 342 37.45 6.86 0.72
N TRP A 343 38.46 6.50 -0.07
CA TRP A 343 38.28 5.99 -1.44
C TRP A 343 37.26 4.84 -1.49
N TRP A 344 37.30 3.94 -0.52
CA TRP A 344 36.42 2.77 -0.45
C TRP A 344 34.94 3.18 -0.34
N ALA A 345 34.64 4.25 0.40
CA ALA A 345 33.28 4.75 0.55
C ALA A 345 32.78 5.41 -0.73
N TYR A 346 33.62 6.24 -1.38
CA TYR A 346 33.28 6.89 -2.65
C TYR A 346 33.10 5.87 -3.78
N TRP A 347 34.02 4.92 -3.95
CA TRP A 347 33.91 3.90 -4.99
C TRP A 347 32.78 2.92 -4.74
N ALA A 348 32.49 2.56 -3.48
CA ALA A 348 31.31 1.76 -3.15
C ALA A 348 30.01 2.52 -3.48
N MET A 349 29.92 3.80 -3.11
CA MET A 349 28.77 4.65 -3.43
C MET A 349 28.56 4.77 -4.94
N MET A 350 29.60 5.14 -5.70
CA MET A 350 29.53 5.27 -7.14
C MET A 350 29.16 3.94 -7.80
N THR A 351 29.74 2.83 -7.35
CA THR A 351 29.42 1.50 -7.91
C THR A 351 27.95 1.14 -7.66
N CYS A 352 27.48 1.30 -6.42
CA CYS A 352 26.11 0.99 -6.06
C CYS A 352 25.12 1.91 -6.81
N ASN A 353 25.30 3.23 -6.78
CA ASN A 353 24.32 4.18 -7.30
C ASN A 353 24.35 4.28 -8.82
N VAL A 354 25.51 4.12 -9.46
CA VAL A 354 25.61 4.21 -10.93
C VAL A 354 25.22 2.91 -11.61
N PHE A 355 25.70 1.75 -11.15
CA PHE A 355 25.44 0.48 -11.85
C PHE A 355 24.09 -0.17 -11.50
N SER A 356 23.67 -0.13 -10.24
CA SER A 356 22.41 -0.77 -9.80
C SER A 356 21.18 -0.38 -10.64
N PRO A 357 20.91 0.92 -10.92
CA PRO A 357 19.76 1.30 -11.74
C PRO A 357 19.89 0.84 -13.20
N GLN A 358 21.11 0.68 -13.75
CA GLN A 358 21.29 0.30 -15.16
C GLN A 358 20.86 -1.14 -15.43
N PHE A 359 20.88 -2.02 -14.43
CA PHE A 359 20.34 -3.37 -14.59
C PHE A 359 18.84 -3.37 -14.87
N MET A 360 18.11 -2.31 -14.51
CA MET A 360 16.66 -2.20 -14.73
C MET A 360 16.28 -1.93 -16.20
N TRP A 361 17.24 -1.60 -17.07
CA TRP A 361 17.02 -1.57 -18.53
C TRP A 361 16.67 -2.96 -19.07
N PHE A 362 17.25 -4.02 -18.49
CA PHE A 362 16.99 -5.39 -18.91
C PHE A 362 15.68 -5.89 -18.30
N LYS A 363 14.65 -6.04 -19.14
CA LYS A 363 13.32 -6.51 -18.71
C LYS A 363 13.36 -7.81 -17.90
N LYS A 364 14.22 -8.77 -18.28
CA LYS A 364 14.40 -10.04 -17.56
C LYS A 364 14.80 -9.84 -16.09
N LEU A 365 15.63 -8.85 -15.82
CA LEU A 365 16.07 -8.50 -14.46
C LEU A 365 15.02 -7.64 -13.75
N ARG A 366 14.45 -6.65 -14.45
CA ARG A 366 13.45 -5.73 -13.90
C ARG A 366 12.17 -6.41 -13.43
N THR A 367 11.73 -7.48 -14.10
CA THR A 367 10.51 -8.23 -13.72
C THR A 367 10.79 -9.41 -12.78
N SER A 368 12.03 -9.55 -12.27
CA SER A 368 12.38 -10.57 -11.28
C SER A 368 12.28 -9.99 -9.87
N ILE A 369 11.31 -10.49 -9.08
CA ILE A 369 11.08 -10.04 -7.70
C ILE A 369 12.34 -10.20 -6.85
N MET A 370 13.02 -11.34 -6.99
CA MET A 370 14.24 -11.64 -6.23
C MET A 370 15.35 -10.64 -6.56
N PHE A 371 15.57 -10.37 -7.85
CA PHE A 371 16.60 -9.42 -8.26
C PHE A 371 16.28 -7.99 -7.81
N SER A 372 15.01 -7.57 -7.96
CA SER A 372 14.59 -6.24 -7.51
C SER A 372 14.73 -6.03 -6.00
N PHE A 373 14.53 -7.09 -5.21
CA PHE A 373 14.72 -7.06 -3.76
C PHE A 373 16.19 -6.84 -3.36
N PHE A 374 17.12 -7.54 -4.02
CA PHE A 374 18.55 -7.35 -3.74
C PHE A 374 19.03 -5.97 -4.20
N ILE A 375 18.62 -5.53 -5.40
CA ILE A 375 19.01 -4.22 -5.91
C ILE A 375 18.49 -3.09 -5.03
N SER A 376 17.26 -3.18 -4.51
CA SER A 376 16.74 -2.12 -3.65
C SER A 376 17.50 -2.01 -2.31
N ILE A 377 18.02 -3.11 -1.76
CA ILE A 377 18.92 -3.06 -0.60
C ILE A 377 20.25 -2.39 -0.96
N VAL A 378 20.85 -2.77 -2.11
CA VAL A 378 22.11 -2.18 -2.58
C VAL A 378 21.98 -0.68 -2.81
N VAL A 379 20.86 -0.22 -3.39
CA VAL A 379 20.55 1.20 -3.58
C VAL A 379 20.50 1.93 -2.23
N ASN A 380 19.81 1.39 -1.24
CA ASN A 380 19.72 2.02 0.08
C ASN A 380 21.08 2.14 0.78
N ILE A 381 21.96 1.13 0.62
CA ILE A 381 23.34 1.17 1.12
C ILE A 381 24.15 2.24 0.37
N GLY A 382 24.06 2.29 -0.96
CA GLY A 382 24.74 3.30 -1.78
C GLY A 382 24.31 4.73 -1.43
N MET A 383 23.01 4.94 -1.19
CA MET A 383 22.46 6.24 -0.78
C MET A 383 22.81 6.64 0.65
N TRP A 384 23.05 5.67 1.54
CA TRP A 384 23.63 5.97 2.85
C TRP A 384 25.08 6.45 2.70
N PHE A 385 25.88 5.74 1.89
CA PHE A 385 27.24 6.17 1.58
C PHE A 385 27.28 7.52 0.86
N GLU A 386 26.30 7.85 0.03
CA GLU A 386 26.22 9.16 -0.61
C GLU A 386 26.23 10.29 0.42
N ARG A 387 25.34 10.22 1.42
CA ARG A 387 25.27 11.21 2.49
C ARG A 387 26.53 11.20 3.34
N PHE A 388 27.03 10.03 3.72
CA PHE A 388 28.26 9.90 4.49
C PHE A 388 29.46 10.52 3.76
N VAL A 389 29.61 10.25 2.46
CA VAL A 389 30.70 10.75 1.64
C VAL A 389 30.59 12.26 1.49
N ILE A 390 29.42 12.80 1.14
CA ILE A 390 29.24 14.26 1.01
C ILE A 390 29.64 14.95 2.30
N ILE A 391 29.26 14.41 3.46
CA ILE A 391 29.47 15.06 4.76
C ILE A 391 30.90 14.89 5.27
N VAL A 392 31.40 13.66 5.39
CA VAL A 392 32.68 13.39 6.04
C VAL A 392 33.86 13.75 5.14
N THR A 393 33.78 13.49 3.83
CA THR A 393 34.93 13.70 2.93
C THR A 393 35.24 15.17 2.64
N SER A 394 34.28 16.08 2.81
CA SER A 394 34.49 17.53 2.72
C SER A 394 34.92 18.16 4.04
N LEU A 395 34.52 17.59 5.18
CA LEU A 395 34.87 18.12 6.51
C LEU A 395 36.26 17.70 6.97
N HIS A 396 36.68 16.45 6.73
CA HIS A 396 37.94 15.97 7.27
C HIS A 396 39.19 16.53 6.53
N ARG A 397 38.99 17.08 5.32
CA ARG A 397 40.00 17.70 4.46
C ARG A 397 39.39 18.94 3.80
N ASP A 398 39.65 20.10 4.39
CA ASP A 398 39.15 21.40 3.94
C ASP A 398 40.31 22.37 3.65
N TYR A 399 40.06 23.67 3.80
CA TYR A 399 40.98 24.77 3.51
C TYR A 399 42.37 24.67 4.14
N LEU A 400 42.47 24.21 5.40
CA LEU A 400 43.72 24.28 6.17
C LEU A 400 44.30 22.88 6.44
N PRO A 401 45.49 22.55 5.88
CA PRO A 401 46.13 21.26 6.13
C PRO A 401 46.38 20.93 7.61
N SER A 402 46.52 21.93 8.48
CA SER A 402 46.69 21.73 9.93
C SER A 402 45.47 21.14 10.62
N SER A 403 44.26 21.32 10.05
CA SER A 403 43.00 20.87 10.62
C SER A 403 42.58 19.48 10.13
N TRP A 404 43.35 18.91 9.19
CA TRP A 404 43.09 17.63 8.57
C TRP A 404 43.11 16.48 9.58
N THR A 405 42.02 15.70 9.62
CA THR A 405 41.85 14.62 10.60
C THR A 405 41.14 13.41 9.99
N MET A 406 40.87 12.39 10.80
CA MET A 406 40.08 11.22 10.41
C MET A 406 38.82 11.15 11.27
N PHE A 407 37.79 10.50 10.72
CA PHE A 407 36.57 10.13 11.41
C PHE A 407 36.47 8.61 11.49
N GLN A 408 36.20 8.09 12.69
CA GLN A 408 35.93 6.68 12.94
C GLN A 408 34.71 6.59 13.88
N PRO A 409 33.61 5.94 13.46
CA PRO A 409 32.44 5.83 14.31
C PRO A 409 32.73 4.94 15.52
N THR A 410 32.09 5.24 16.64
CA THR A 410 32.10 4.38 17.83
C THR A 410 30.94 3.39 17.77
N PHE A 411 30.93 2.41 18.68
CA PHE A 411 29.82 1.45 18.76
C PHE A 411 28.47 2.12 19.04
N VAL A 412 28.49 3.31 19.63
CA VAL A 412 27.29 4.06 20.00
C VAL A 412 26.67 4.77 18.80
N ASP A 413 27.48 5.30 17.88
CA ASP A 413 27.01 5.83 16.59
C ASP A 413 26.24 4.75 15.82
N ILE A 414 26.85 3.56 15.72
CA ILE A 414 26.27 2.40 15.05
C ILE A 414 25.03 1.92 15.81
N GLY A 415 25.08 1.94 17.15
CA GLY A 415 23.98 1.43 17.97
C GLY A 415 22.72 2.27 17.94
N ILE A 416 22.86 3.59 17.89
CA ILE A 416 21.72 4.49 17.66
C ILE A 416 21.13 4.25 16.28
N PHE A 417 21.95 4.09 15.24
CA PHE A 417 21.46 3.82 13.89
C PHE A 417 20.66 2.51 13.80
N ILE A 418 21.22 1.40 14.30
CA ILE A 418 20.53 0.11 14.39
C ILE A 418 19.25 0.24 15.24
N GLY A 419 19.30 1.03 16.31
CA GLY A 419 18.16 1.40 17.14
C GLY A 419 17.01 2.00 16.34
N THR A 420 17.30 2.99 15.49
CA THR A 420 16.28 3.63 14.64
C THR A 420 15.69 2.68 13.60
N ILE A 421 16.48 1.75 13.06
CA ILE A 421 15.98 0.68 12.18
C ILE A 421 15.04 -0.24 12.95
N GLY A 422 15.42 -0.65 14.16
CA GLY A 422 14.58 -1.44 15.05
C GLY A 422 13.26 -0.74 15.37
N PHE A 423 13.31 0.55 15.71
CA PHE A 423 12.12 1.33 16.02
C PHE A 423 11.19 1.50 14.82
N PHE A 424 11.75 1.77 13.63
CA PHE A 424 11.00 1.81 12.37
C PHE A 424 10.21 0.52 12.14
N PHE A 425 10.88 -0.64 12.25
CA PHE A 425 10.20 -1.93 12.06
C PHE A 425 9.19 -2.24 13.17
N VAL A 426 9.44 -1.86 14.43
CA VAL A 426 8.44 -1.99 15.50
C VAL A 426 7.16 -1.24 15.13
N LEU A 427 7.27 0.03 14.73
CA LEU A 427 6.11 0.84 14.34
C LEU A 427 5.41 0.28 13.09
N PHE A 428 6.18 -0.06 12.05
CA PHE A 428 5.64 -0.58 10.80
C PHE A 428 4.95 -1.93 10.96
N LEU A 429 5.50 -2.84 11.79
CA LEU A 429 4.91 -4.15 12.05
C LEU A 429 3.65 -4.06 12.90
N LEU A 430 3.59 -3.14 13.87
CA LEU A 430 2.36 -2.85 14.63
C LEU A 430 1.28 -2.28 13.72
N TYR A 431 1.66 -1.35 12.84
CA TYR A 431 0.79 -0.78 11.82
C TYR A 431 0.21 -1.85 10.90
N ALA A 432 1.05 -2.74 10.35
CA ALA A 432 0.63 -3.79 9.43
C ALA A 432 -0.38 -4.79 10.03
N ARG A 433 -0.55 -4.78 11.37
CA ARG A 433 -1.49 -5.64 12.10
C ARG A 433 -2.72 -4.91 12.60
N THR A 434 -2.64 -3.60 12.82
CA THR A 434 -3.74 -2.82 13.40
C THR A 434 -4.41 -1.88 12.41
N PHE A 435 -3.82 -1.66 11.24
CA PHE A 435 -4.36 -0.81 10.19
C PHE A 435 -4.55 -1.57 8.89
N PRO A 436 -5.50 -1.14 8.03
CA PRO A 436 -5.62 -1.66 6.68
C PRO A 436 -4.40 -1.22 5.86
N VAL A 437 -3.60 -2.18 5.41
CA VAL A 437 -2.35 -1.95 4.65
C VAL A 437 -2.60 -1.52 3.19
N ILE A 438 -3.81 -1.76 2.68
CA ILE A 438 -4.28 -1.33 1.35
C ILE A 438 -5.53 -0.48 1.55
N ALA A 439 -5.65 0.62 0.78
CA ALA A 439 -6.83 1.48 0.79
C ALA A 439 -7.99 0.78 0.08
N GLN A 440 -8.98 0.29 0.85
CA GLN A 440 -10.10 -0.48 0.30
C GLN A 440 -10.99 0.41 -0.58
N ALA A 441 -11.25 1.64 -0.14
CA ALA A 441 -12.04 2.61 -0.89
C ALA A 441 -11.48 2.83 -2.32
N GLU A 442 -10.17 3.04 -2.41
CA GLU A 442 -9.50 3.32 -3.67
C GLU A 442 -9.42 2.08 -4.57
N VAL A 443 -9.06 0.92 -4.02
CA VAL A 443 -8.96 -0.33 -4.79
C VAL A 443 -10.32 -0.76 -5.36
N LYS A 444 -11.40 -0.59 -4.58
CA LYS A 444 -12.76 -0.87 -5.05
C LYS A 444 -13.15 0.02 -6.23
N SER A 445 -12.72 1.28 -6.26
CA SER A 445 -13.00 2.19 -7.39
C SER A 445 -12.40 1.72 -8.72
N ILE A 446 -11.24 1.04 -8.68
CA ILE A 446 -10.55 0.58 -9.88
C ILE A 446 -10.91 -0.86 -10.26
N LEU A 447 -11.58 -1.64 -9.41
CA LEU A 447 -11.88 -3.06 -9.64
C LEU A 447 -12.59 -3.32 -10.97
N LYS A 448 -13.68 -2.59 -11.24
CA LYS A 448 -14.46 -2.72 -12.48
C LYS A 448 -13.68 -2.28 -13.72
N SER A 449 -12.72 -1.36 -13.57
CA SER A 449 -11.90 -0.87 -14.70
C SER A 449 -10.64 -1.71 -14.93
N SER A 450 -9.93 -2.13 -13.89
CA SER A 450 -8.57 -2.70 -14.02
C SER A 450 -8.44 -4.12 -13.50
N GLY A 451 -9.52 -4.74 -13.02
CA GLY A 451 -9.53 -6.14 -12.59
C GLY A 451 -9.51 -7.13 -13.75
N GLU A 452 -8.81 -8.25 -13.56
CA GLU A 452 -8.64 -9.31 -14.56
C GLU A 452 -9.98 -9.82 -15.11
N LYS A 453 -10.93 -10.18 -14.23
CA LYS A 453 -12.29 -10.61 -14.60
C LYS A 453 -12.97 -9.65 -15.58
N TYR A 454 -13.00 -8.37 -15.24
CA TYR A 454 -13.69 -7.35 -16.03
C TYR A 454 -12.98 -7.07 -17.36
N LYS A 455 -11.65 -7.25 -17.44
CA LYS A 455 -10.91 -7.14 -18.70
C LYS A 455 -11.15 -8.34 -19.61
N LYS A 456 -11.23 -9.56 -19.06
CA LYS A 456 -11.61 -10.77 -19.81
C LYS A 456 -13.02 -10.64 -20.38
N LEU A 457 -13.99 -10.28 -19.53
CA LEU A 457 -15.38 -10.04 -19.96
C LEU A 457 -15.48 -8.96 -21.05
N ARG A 458 -14.69 -7.89 -20.97
CA ARG A 458 -14.61 -6.86 -22.02
C ARG A 458 -14.03 -7.36 -23.33
N ALA A 459 -13.01 -8.21 -23.25
CA ALA A 459 -12.41 -8.81 -24.44
C ALA A 459 -13.37 -9.79 -25.13
N GLU A 460 -14.21 -10.49 -24.37
CA GLU A 460 -15.16 -11.49 -24.86
C GLU A 460 -16.49 -10.89 -25.36
N HIS A 461 -17.05 -9.91 -24.64
CA HIS A 461 -18.41 -9.38 -24.88
C HIS A 461 -18.45 -7.92 -25.34
N GLY A 462 -17.30 -7.26 -25.51
CA GLY A 462 -17.24 -5.83 -25.83
C GLY A 462 -17.66 -4.91 -24.66
N ASP A 463 -17.89 -3.64 -24.95
CA ASP A 463 -18.20 -2.61 -23.94
C ASP A 463 -19.67 -2.61 -23.46
N ASP A 464 -20.48 -3.59 -23.87
CA ASP A 464 -21.90 -3.64 -23.54
C ASP A 464 -22.13 -3.96 -22.05
N VAL A 465 -22.75 -3.00 -21.35
CA VAL A 465 -22.88 -2.97 -19.88
C VAL A 465 -23.74 -4.12 -19.32
N LYS A 466 -24.55 -4.77 -20.16
CA LYS A 466 -25.53 -5.80 -19.76
C LYS A 466 -24.90 -7.08 -19.18
N HIS A 467 -23.61 -7.33 -19.40
CA HIS A 467 -22.93 -8.54 -18.96
C HIS A 467 -22.20 -8.42 -17.61
N TYR A 468 -22.15 -7.22 -17.00
CA TYR A 468 -21.42 -7.02 -15.73
C TYR A 468 -22.24 -7.27 -14.47
N ASP A 469 -23.58 -7.27 -14.56
CA ASP A 469 -24.47 -7.38 -13.39
C ASP A 469 -24.77 -8.84 -12.99
N ALA A 470 -24.63 -9.81 -13.91
CA ALA A 470 -24.72 -11.24 -13.60
C ALA A 470 -23.55 -11.75 -12.72
N ALA A 471 -22.51 -10.94 -12.53
CA ALA A 471 -21.26 -11.30 -11.86
C ALA A 471 -21.21 -10.95 -10.36
N VAL A 472 -22.31 -10.48 -9.77
CA VAL A 472 -22.43 -9.99 -8.37
C VAL A 472 -23.08 -11.02 -7.43
N ALA A 473 -23.36 -12.25 -7.90
CA ALA A 473 -23.70 -13.33 -6.98
C ALA A 473 -22.47 -13.66 -6.10
N PRO A 474 -22.59 -13.67 -4.75
CA PRO A 474 -21.48 -13.98 -3.87
C PRO A 474 -20.92 -15.37 -4.19
N ALA A 475 -19.61 -15.47 -4.34
CA ALA A 475 -18.90 -16.74 -4.42
C ALA A 475 -18.94 -17.43 -3.05
N ALA A 476 -20.09 -17.99 -2.68
CA ALA A 476 -20.17 -18.97 -1.62
C ALA A 476 -19.96 -20.37 -2.24
N ASN A 477 -18.89 -21.04 -1.81
CA ASN A 477 -18.74 -22.50 -1.78
C ASN A 477 -18.52 -23.28 -3.10
N ASN A 478 -17.67 -22.81 -4.01
CA ASN A 478 -17.19 -23.65 -5.13
C ASN A 478 -15.98 -24.55 -4.80
N GLU A 479 -15.53 -24.62 -3.54
CA GLU A 479 -14.47 -25.56 -3.12
C GLU A 479 -15.00 -26.87 -2.49
N PHE A 480 -16.31 -27.01 -2.28
CA PHE A 480 -16.89 -28.25 -1.71
C PHE A 480 -17.38 -29.26 -2.78
N LEU A 481 -17.20 -28.97 -4.07
CA LEU A 481 -17.73 -29.77 -5.20
C LEU A 481 -16.65 -30.45 -6.06
N LYS A 482 -15.43 -30.62 -5.54
CA LYS A 482 -14.38 -31.42 -6.19
C LYS A 482 -13.82 -32.50 -5.28
N SER A 483 -14.69 -33.39 -4.80
CA SER A 483 -14.28 -34.73 -4.36
C SER A 483 -15.51 -35.57 -4.00
N THR A 484 -16.14 -36.20 -4.99
CA THR A 484 -16.73 -37.56 -4.91
C THR A 484 -17.49 -37.85 -6.21
N GLU A 485 -16.76 -38.34 -7.20
CA GLU A 485 -17.33 -39.39 -8.07
C GLU A 485 -17.24 -40.71 -7.29
N GLU A 486 -18.22 -41.59 -7.53
CA GLU A 486 -18.37 -42.96 -7.03
C GLU A 486 -18.84 -43.13 -5.58
N THR A 487 -20.15 -43.32 -5.39
CA THR A 487 -20.76 -44.66 -5.21
C THR A 487 -22.28 -44.53 -5.05
N ALA A 488 -22.97 -45.54 -5.55
CA ALA A 488 -24.42 -45.63 -5.67
C ALA A 488 -25.16 -45.72 -4.32
N THR A 489 -26.50 -45.68 -4.46
CA THR A 489 -27.60 -46.04 -3.55
C THR A 489 -28.24 -44.94 -2.70
N ASP A 490 -29.57 -44.94 -2.78
CA ASP A 490 -30.58 -44.50 -1.81
C ASP A 490 -31.30 -43.15 -2.03
N THR A 491 -32.47 -43.29 -2.67
CA THR A 491 -33.77 -42.70 -2.32
C THR A 491 -33.91 -41.18 -2.17
N VAL A 492 -34.80 -40.65 -3.01
CA VAL A 492 -35.44 -39.33 -2.96
C VAL A 492 -35.77 -38.91 -1.51
N HIS A 493 -35.12 -37.85 -1.02
CA HIS A 493 -35.53 -37.14 0.18
C HIS A 493 -35.78 -35.67 -0.12
N ALA A 494 -36.99 -35.21 0.18
CA ALA A 494 -37.43 -33.82 0.29
C ALA A 494 -36.74 -33.06 1.45
N GLY A 495 -35.42 -33.24 1.61
CA GLY A 495 -34.67 -32.87 2.81
C GLY A 495 -33.82 -31.59 2.70
N LYS A 496 -33.73 -30.95 1.53
CA LYS A 496 -32.79 -29.83 1.32
C LYS A 496 -33.41 -28.47 0.98
N ILE A 497 -34.75 -28.33 0.92
CA ILE A 497 -35.38 -27.14 0.29
C ILE A 497 -36.63 -26.64 1.05
N ALA A 498 -36.67 -26.79 2.38
CA ALA A 498 -37.74 -26.20 3.19
C ALA A 498 -37.13 -25.66 4.48
N GLU A 499 -37.42 -24.41 4.82
CA GLU A 499 -36.89 -23.77 6.03
C GLU A 499 -37.55 -24.36 7.29
N ASN A 500 -38.80 -24.86 7.19
CA ASN A 500 -39.60 -25.38 8.31
C ASN A 500 -40.41 -26.65 7.92
N ASP A 501 -40.79 -27.50 8.90
CA ASP A 501 -41.56 -28.75 8.67
C ASP A 501 -42.90 -28.54 7.96
N VAL A 502 -43.53 -27.37 8.14
CA VAL A 502 -44.80 -26.98 7.51
C VAL A 502 -44.68 -26.78 6.00
N GLU A 503 -43.53 -26.33 5.50
CA GLU A 503 -43.30 -26.17 4.05
C GLU A 503 -43.06 -27.52 3.37
N ARG A 504 -42.44 -28.49 4.07
CA ARG A 504 -42.24 -29.84 3.55
C ARG A 504 -43.57 -30.55 3.32
N GLU A 505 -44.48 -30.46 4.28
CA GLU A 505 -45.82 -31.07 4.17
C GLU A 505 -46.60 -30.51 2.96
N LYS A 506 -46.47 -29.21 2.68
CA LYS A 506 -47.10 -28.58 1.51
C LYS A 506 -46.47 -29.02 0.19
N ILE A 507 -45.15 -29.15 0.14
CA ILE A 507 -44.44 -29.65 -1.05
C ILE A 507 -44.80 -31.12 -1.29
N GLU A 508 -44.90 -31.93 -0.25
CA GLU A 508 -45.34 -33.32 -0.36
C GLU A 508 -46.80 -33.43 -0.84
N ASP A 509 -47.74 -32.65 -0.30
CA ASP A 509 -49.14 -32.63 -0.75
C ASP A 509 -49.25 -32.16 -2.22
N LEU A 510 -48.43 -31.20 -2.64
CA LEU A 510 -48.36 -30.76 -4.03
C LEU A 510 -47.86 -31.90 -4.94
N LEU A 511 -46.76 -32.57 -4.56
CA LEU A 511 -46.15 -33.64 -5.34
C LEU A 511 -47.02 -34.91 -5.40
N ASP A 512 -47.81 -35.20 -4.38
CA ASP A 512 -48.74 -36.31 -4.38
C ASP A 512 -49.90 -36.08 -5.39
N GLY A 513 -50.28 -34.83 -5.64
CA GLY A 513 -51.27 -34.45 -6.66
C GLY A 513 -50.75 -34.55 -8.10
N ILE A 514 -49.51 -34.13 -8.36
CA ILE A 514 -48.94 -34.05 -9.73
C ILE A 514 -48.01 -35.23 -10.09
N GLY A 515 -47.60 -36.03 -9.11
CA GLY A 515 -46.64 -37.11 -9.25
C GLY A 515 -45.20 -36.66 -9.00
N ARG A 516 -44.36 -37.63 -8.62
CA ARG A 516 -42.94 -37.43 -8.31
C ARG A 516 -42.08 -37.78 -9.52
N PHE A 517 -41.04 -36.98 -9.75
CA PHE A 517 -40.05 -37.23 -10.79
C PHE A 517 -39.10 -38.37 -10.38
N ASP A 518 -38.89 -39.33 -11.26
CA ASP A 518 -37.93 -40.41 -11.08
C ASP A 518 -36.77 -40.28 -12.08
N PRO A 519 -35.55 -39.95 -11.62
CA PRO A 519 -34.40 -39.78 -12.51
C PRO A 519 -33.92 -41.06 -13.20
N GLU A 520 -34.37 -42.25 -12.76
CA GLU A 520 -34.02 -43.51 -13.42
C GLU A 520 -34.92 -43.82 -14.63
N THR A 521 -36.15 -43.29 -14.65
CA THR A 521 -37.17 -43.62 -15.66
C THR A 521 -37.66 -42.43 -16.48
N GLU A 522 -37.45 -41.20 -16.00
CA GLU A 522 -37.91 -39.97 -16.64
C GLU A 522 -36.75 -39.01 -16.97
N THR A 523 -36.85 -38.31 -18.10
CA THR A 523 -35.93 -37.24 -18.48
C THR A 523 -36.52 -35.87 -18.17
N GLN A 524 -35.69 -34.97 -17.64
CA GLN A 524 -36.09 -33.60 -17.30
C GLN A 524 -36.48 -32.78 -18.55
N ASP A 525 -37.59 -32.05 -18.48
CA ASP A 525 -38.08 -31.18 -19.54
C ASP A 525 -37.55 -29.74 -19.41
N ASP A 526 -37.52 -29.02 -20.53
CA ASP A 526 -37.20 -27.59 -20.57
C ASP A 526 -38.45 -26.74 -20.26
N LEU A 527 -38.71 -26.51 -18.97
CA LEU A 527 -39.91 -25.81 -18.49
C LEU A 527 -40.00 -24.36 -18.97
N LYS A 528 -38.89 -23.74 -19.41
CA LYS A 528 -38.90 -22.40 -20.04
C LYS A 528 -39.71 -22.31 -21.32
N LYS A 529 -40.09 -23.45 -21.92
CA LYS A 529 -41.03 -23.47 -23.06
C LYS A 529 -42.46 -23.07 -22.68
N ILE A 530 -42.80 -23.07 -21.39
CA ILE A 530 -44.08 -22.56 -20.87
C ILE A 530 -43.99 -21.04 -20.72
N SER A 531 -44.90 -20.32 -21.38
CA SER A 531 -44.98 -18.86 -21.27
C SER A 531 -45.26 -18.46 -19.82
N GLY A 532 -44.34 -17.67 -19.24
CA GLY A 532 -44.38 -17.25 -17.84
C GLY A 532 -43.31 -17.91 -16.96
N VAL A 533 -42.70 -19.01 -17.41
CA VAL A 533 -41.59 -19.67 -16.74
C VAL A 533 -40.25 -19.15 -17.29
N GLY A 534 -39.62 -18.23 -16.56
CA GLY A 534 -38.25 -17.78 -16.84
C GLY A 534 -37.19 -18.66 -16.16
N PRO A 535 -35.88 -18.43 -16.39
CA PRO A 535 -34.81 -19.24 -15.80
C PRO A 535 -34.84 -19.32 -14.26
N VAL A 536 -35.25 -18.23 -13.59
CA VAL A 536 -35.38 -18.18 -12.13
C VAL A 536 -36.56 -19.02 -11.64
N MET A 537 -37.69 -18.98 -12.37
CA MET A 537 -38.88 -19.75 -12.03
C MET A 537 -38.66 -21.25 -12.24
N GLU A 538 -38.02 -21.62 -13.34
CA GLU A 538 -37.62 -23.01 -13.64
C GLU A 538 -36.74 -23.59 -12.51
N GLN A 539 -35.76 -22.83 -12.01
CA GLN A 539 -34.94 -23.27 -10.88
C GLN A 539 -35.76 -23.51 -9.61
N LYS A 540 -36.75 -22.66 -9.31
CA LYS A 540 -37.63 -22.84 -8.15
C LYS A 540 -38.55 -24.06 -8.29
N LEU A 541 -39.06 -24.31 -9.50
CA LEU A 541 -39.86 -25.51 -9.78
C LEU A 541 -39.03 -26.80 -9.59
N HIS A 542 -37.78 -26.82 -10.07
CA HIS A 542 -36.87 -27.93 -9.83
C HIS A 542 -36.59 -28.12 -8.33
N GLN A 543 -36.42 -27.01 -7.60
CA GLN A 543 -36.21 -27.06 -6.15
C GLN A 543 -37.37 -27.70 -5.39
N ILE A 544 -38.61 -27.57 -5.86
CA ILE A 544 -39.78 -28.19 -5.22
C ILE A 544 -40.17 -29.55 -5.82
N GLY A 545 -39.35 -30.12 -6.72
CA GLY A 545 -39.55 -31.46 -7.25
C GLY A 545 -40.29 -31.54 -8.60
N ILE A 546 -40.50 -30.42 -9.28
CA ILE A 546 -41.22 -30.35 -10.56
C ILE A 546 -40.21 -30.19 -11.70
N TYR A 547 -40.09 -31.22 -12.53
CA TYR A 547 -39.08 -31.34 -13.58
C TYR A 547 -39.65 -31.62 -14.97
N THR A 548 -40.92 -32.04 -15.08
CA THR A 548 -41.51 -32.49 -16.36
C THR A 548 -42.79 -31.74 -16.73
N PHE A 549 -43.09 -31.65 -18.02
CA PHE A 549 -44.38 -31.18 -18.53
C PHE A 549 -45.53 -32.08 -18.05
N ASN A 550 -45.26 -33.37 -17.80
CA ASN A 550 -46.25 -34.30 -17.26
C ASN A 550 -46.75 -33.87 -15.87
N GLN A 551 -45.84 -33.48 -14.98
CA GLN A 551 -46.20 -32.98 -13.65
C GLN A 551 -47.01 -31.67 -13.77
N VAL A 552 -46.52 -30.71 -14.56
CA VAL A 552 -47.22 -29.42 -14.73
C VAL A 552 -48.60 -29.58 -15.38
N SER A 553 -48.75 -30.53 -16.31
CA SER A 553 -50.03 -30.78 -17.00
C SER A 553 -51.17 -31.28 -16.09
N LYS A 554 -50.82 -31.81 -14.91
CA LYS A 554 -51.79 -32.34 -13.93
C LYS A 554 -52.24 -31.32 -12.89
N MET A 555 -51.68 -30.11 -12.90
CA MET A 555 -52.07 -29.07 -11.95
C MET A 555 -53.52 -28.65 -12.16
N THR A 556 -54.33 -28.72 -11.10
CA THR A 556 -55.67 -28.15 -11.03
C THR A 556 -55.66 -26.87 -10.19
N ASP A 557 -56.83 -26.27 -9.99
CA ASP A 557 -56.99 -25.11 -9.11
C ASP A 557 -56.40 -25.34 -7.71
N ARG A 558 -56.47 -26.57 -7.18
CA ARG A 558 -55.87 -26.92 -5.88
C ARG A 558 -54.35 -26.84 -5.91
N GLU A 559 -53.70 -27.42 -6.92
CA GLU A 559 -52.24 -27.43 -7.03
C GLU A 559 -51.68 -26.05 -7.35
N TYR A 560 -52.42 -25.22 -8.10
CA TYR A 560 -52.05 -23.81 -8.29
C TYR A 560 -52.07 -23.03 -6.98
N ASP A 561 -53.12 -23.19 -6.18
CA ASP A 561 -53.22 -22.52 -4.87
C ASP A 561 -52.08 -22.98 -3.93
N LEU A 562 -51.76 -24.29 -3.93
CA LEU A 562 -50.62 -24.82 -3.17
C LEU A 562 -49.28 -24.24 -3.66
N LEU A 563 -49.06 -24.21 -4.98
CA LEU A 563 -47.85 -23.66 -5.59
C LEU A 563 -47.65 -22.18 -5.23
N ASP A 564 -48.72 -21.39 -5.25
CA ASP A 564 -48.68 -19.97 -4.88
C ASP A 564 -48.30 -19.77 -3.40
N THR A 565 -48.72 -20.68 -2.51
CA THR A 565 -48.29 -20.63 -1.09
C THR A 565 -46.84 -21.04 -0.86
N ILE A 566 -46.22 -21.75 -1.81
CA ILE A 566 -44.82 -22.19 -1.74
C ILE A 566 -43.90 -21.19 -2.44
N ILE A 567 -44.36 -20.54 -3.53
CA ILE A 567 -43.60 -19.58 -4.33
C ILE A 567 -44.26 -18.19 -4.23
N ASP A 568 -43.94 -17.46 -3.14
CA ASP A 568 -44.58 -16.19 -2.75
C ASP A 568 -44.30 -14.99 -3.70
N GLU A 569 -43.38 -15.12 -4.65
CA GLU A 569 -42.95 -13.99 -5.50
C GLU A 569 -43.94 -13.63 -6.62
N PHE A 570 -44.83 -14.55 -7.03
CA PHE A 570 -45.77 -14.31 -8.15
C PHE A 570 -47.11 -15.08 -8.00
N PRO A 571 -47.92 -14.79 -6.97
CA PRO A 571 -49.17 -15.49 -6.74
C PRO A 571 -50.14 -15.33 -7.92
N GLY A 572 -50.78 -16.42 -8.31
CA GLY A 572 -51.81 -16.51 -9.35
C GLY A 572 -51.27 -16.58 -10.77
N ARG A 573 -49.94 -16.52 -10.97
CA ARG A 573 -49.35 -16.47 -12.31
C ARG A 573 -49.52 -17.78 -13.07
N ALA A 574 -49.26 -18.91 -12.42
CA ALA A 574 -49.36 -20.23 -13.06
C ALA A 574 -50.78 -20.52 -13.58
N LYS A 575 -51.80 -20.11 -12.81
CA LYS A 575 -53.21 -20.20 -13.18
C LYS A 575 -53.60 -19.20 -14.28
N ARG A 576 -53.18 -17.94 -14.16
CA ARG A 576 -53.49 -16.89 -15.14
C ARG A 576 -52.90 -17.18 -16.52
N ASP A 577 -51.68 -17.70 -16.54
CA ASP A 577 -50.96 -17.98 -17.78
C ASP A 577 -51.27 -19.41 -18.31
N ASP A 578 -52.19 -20.17 -17.69
CA ASP A 578 -52.61 -21.52 -18.09
C ASP A 578 -51.45 -22.51 -18.31
N TRP A 579 -50.61 -22.69 -17.27
CA TRP A 579 -49.43 -23.56 -17.36
C TRP A 579 -49.78 -25.03 -17.64
N ALA A 580 -50.82 -25.57 -17.01
CA ALA A 580 -51.27 -26.94 -17.26
C ALA A 580 -51.73 -27.15 -18.71
N GLY A 581 -52.48 -26.21 -19.28
CA GLY A 581 -52.91 -26.26 -20.69
C GLY A 581 -51.73 -26.17 -21.67
N GLN A 582 -50.73 -25.34 -21.37
CA GLN A 582 -49.49 -25.27 -22.16
C GLN A 582 -48.65 -26.55 -22.04
N ALA A 583 -48.46 -27.06 -20.83
CA ALA A 583 -47.72 -28.29 -20.57
C ALA A 583 -48.38 -29.51 -21.24
N THR A 584 -49.72 -29.56 -21.29
CA THR A 584 -50.46 -30.61 -22.00
C THR A 584 -50.16 -30.61 -23.50
N LYS A 585 -50.02 -29.43 -24.12
CA LYS A 585 -49.63 -29.31 -25.54
C LYS A 585 -48.17 -29.71 -25.77
N LEU A 586 -47.29 -29.41 -24.82
CA LEU A 586 -45.86 -29.71 -24.90
C LEU A 586 -45.53 -31.18 -24.61
N LYS A 587 -46.31 -31.87 -23.78
CA LYS A 587 -46.16 -33.30 -23.49
C LYS A 587 -46.48 -34.19 -24.70
N ASN A 588 -47.34 -33.73 -25.61
CA ASN A 588 -47.79 -34.49 -26.78
C ASN A 588 -47.00 -34.18 -28.06
N ASN A 589 -45.98 -33.30 -27.98
CA ASN A 589 -45.03 -32.97 -29.03
C ASN A 589 -43.67 -33.59 -28.71
#